data_AF-A0A1N6V727-F1
#
_entry.id   AF-A0A1N6V727-F1
#
_cell.length_a   1.000
_cell.length_b   1.000
_cell.length_c   1.000
_cell.angle_alpha   90.00
_cell.angle_beta   90.00
_cell.angle_gamma   90.00
#
_symmetry.space_group_name_H-M   'P 1'
#
loop_
_entity.id
_entity.type
_entity.pdbx_description
1 polymer ?
#
loop_
_entity_poly.entity_id
_entity_poly.type
_entity_poly.pdbx_seq_one_letter_code
_entity_poly.pdbx_strand_id
1 'polypeptide(L)'
;MLDPTLGRREDALRKLEQARDLLRHSTAQDDLDDFDKALLLTAIANRYLQLDRLDLAQACRADIPEAEAGYDEHEWIGALISHGHLEQAIHDMRFIHLHDTTQPLARLRTRIDELAEQGQALRAQLLDRLRSEAFWGAPA
;
A
#
# COMPACT_ATOMS: atom_id res chain seq x y z
N MET A 1 23.39 9.69 23.48
CA MET A 1 23.83 8.40 22.90
C MET A 1 22.65 7.90 22.07
N LEU A 2 22.72 8.00 20.74
CA LEU A 2 21.61 7.61 19.86
C LEU A 2 21.46 6.08 19.85
N ASP A 3 20.23 5.59 19.81
CA ASP A 3 19.91 4.16 19.80
C ASP A 3 20.45 3.51 18.49
N PRO A 4 21.25 2.44 18.54
CA PRO A 4 21.77 1.78 17.34
C PRO A 4 20.65 1.21 16.43
N THR A 5 19.44 1.01 16.95
CA THR A 5 18.27 0.62 16.13
C THR A 5 17.71 1.78 15.32
N LEU A 6 17.73 3.01 15.86
CA LEU A 6 17.38 4.23 15.13
C LEU A 6 18.37 4.48 13.98
N GLY A 7 19.68 4.31 14.22
CA GLY A 7 20.68 4.44 13.17
C GLY A 7 20.48 3.44 12.02
N ARG A 8 20.12 2.19 12.33
CA ARG A 8 19.80 1.18 11.29
C ARG A 8 18.52 1.50 10.52
N ARG A 9 17.51 2.08 11.18
CA ARG A 9 16.27 2.52 10.55
C ARG A 9 16.51 3.67 9.57
N GLU A 10 17.28 4.69 9.98
CA GLU A 10 17.63 5.81 9.12
C GLU A 10 18.47 5.38 7.92
N ASP A 11 19.42 4.47 8.12
CA ASP A 11 20.21 3.90 7.03
C ASP A 11 19.36 3.09 6.05
N ALA A 12 18.37 2.33 6.56
CA ALA A 12 17.44 1.60 5.72
C ALA A 12 16.58 2.56 4.88
N LEU A 13 16.03 3.61 5.49
CA LEU A 13 15.26 4.63 4.78
C LEU A 13 16.08 5.29 3.67
N ARG A 14 17.33 5.68 3.96
CA ARG A 14 18.22 6.30 2.97
C ARG A 14 18.49 5.39 1.78
N LYS A 15 18.70 4.09 2.03
CA LYS A 15 18.92 3.10 0.96
C LYS A 15 17.66 2.88 0.11
N LEU A 16 16.48 2.85 0.74
CA LEU A 16 15.21 2.73 0.03
C LEU A 16 14.92 3.97 -0.82
N GLU A 17 15.22 5.16 -0.32
CA GLU A 17 15.09 6.42 -1.05
C GLU A 17 16.01 6.43 -2.28
N GLN A 18 17.29 6.08 -2.09
CA GLN A 18 18.24 5.93 -3.20
C GLN A 18 17.77 4.91 -4.24
N ALA A 19 17.27 3.75 -3.81
CA ALA A 19 16.78 2.72 -4.73
C ALA A 19 15.54 3.21 -5.52
N ARG A 20 14.60 3.87 -4.84
CA ARG A 20 13.42 4.46 -5.48
C ARG A 20 13.83 5.53 -6.49
N ASP A 21 14.77 6.41 -6.15
CA ASP A 21 15.24 7.44 -7.07
C ASP A 21 15.91 6.83 -8.31
N LEU A 22 16.72 5.78 -8.15
CA LEU A 22 17.27 5.06 -9.30
C LEU A 22 16.18 4.51 -10.22
N LEU A 23 15.11 3.93 -9.66
CA LEU A 23 13.98 3.41 -10.44
C LEU A 23 13.17 4.52 -11.12
N ARG A 24 13.01 5.70 -10.48
CA ARG A 24 12.30 6.83 -11.09
C ARG A 24 13.02 7.38 -12.32
N HIS A 25 14.35 7.35 -12.30
CA HIS A 25 15.20 7.85 -13.38
C HIS A 25 15.67 6.75 -14.35
N SER A 26 15.29 5.48 -14.12
CA SER A 26 15.63 4.40 -15.04
C SER A 26 14.90 4.60 -16.36
N THR A 27 15.62 4.38 -17.46
CA THR A 27 15.14 4.50 -18.83
C THR A 27 15.07 3.13 -19.48
N ALA A 28 14.38 3.02 -20.62
CA ALA A 28 14.32 1.79 -21.41
C ALA A 28 15.71 1.28 -21.88
N GLN A 29 16.77 2.08 -21.77
CA GLN A 29 18.15 1.66 -22.04
C GLN A 29 18.77 0.84 -20.90
N ASP A 30 18.15 0.84 -19.72
CA ASP A 30 18.66 0.14 -18.53
C ASP A 30 18.22 -1.34 -18.47
N ASP A 31 17.68 -1.89 -19.57
CA ASP A 31 17.11 -3.25 -19.68
C ASP A 31 16.06 -3.59 -18.59
N LEU A 32 15.47 -2.57 -17.97
CA LEU A 32 14.44 -2.70 -16.96
C LEU A 32 13.08 -2.37 -17.57
N ASP A 33 12.22 -3.38 -17.72
CA ASP A 33 10.87 -3.16 -18.22
C ASP A 33 9.92 -2.62 -17.14
N ASP A 34 8.72 -2.22 -17.56
CA ASP A 34 7.72 -1.61 -16.67
C ASP A 34 7.23 -2.59 -15.59
N PHE A 35 7.21 -3.89 -15.88
CA PHE A 35 6.77 -4.92 -14.94
C PHE A 35 7.82 -5.16 -13.85
N ASP A 36 9.09 -5.30 -14.22
CA ASP A 36 10.20 -5.42 -13.27
C ASP A 36 10.30 -4.17 -12.38
N LYS A 37 10.09 -2.99 -12.98
CA LYS A 37 10.01 -1.73 -12.22
C LYS A 37 8.84 -1.73 -11.23
N ALA A 38 7.65 -2.16 -11.65
CA ALA A 38 6.49 -2.27 -10.77
C ALA A 38 6.76 -3.22 -9.59
N LEU A 39 7.35 -4.39 -9.85
CA LEU A 39 7.71 -5.37 -8.82
C LEU A 39 8.69 -4.78 -7.79
N LEU A 40 9.73 -4.08 -8.24
CA LEU A 40 10.71 -3.45 -7.36
C LEU A 40 10.10 -2.31 -6.53
N LEU A 41 9.26 -1.46 -7.14
CA LEU A 41 8.56 -0.39 -6.43
C LEU A 41 7.57 -0.94 -5.39
N THR A 42 6.84 -2.01 -5.70
CA THR A 42 6.01 -2.73 -4.73
C THR A 42 6.83 -3.25 -3.56
N ALA A 43 7.98 -3.87 -3.82
CA ALA A 43 8.85 -4.36 -2.76
C ALA A 43 9.35 -3.22 -1.87
N ILE A 44 9.72 -2.07 -2.45
CA ILE A 44 10.11 -0.88 -1.70
C ILE A 44 8.95 -0.33 -0.86
N ALA A 45 7.75 -0.23 -1.44
CA ALA A 45 6.54 0.22 -0.73
C ALA A 45 6.26 -0.65 0.51
N ASN A 46 6.34 -1.98 0.37
CA ASN A 46 6.19 -2.91 1.49
C ASN A 46 7.27 -2.71 2.56
N ARG A 47 8.51 -2.39 2.19
CA ARG A 47 9.56 -2.02 3.18
C ARG A 47 9.25 -0.71 3.88
N TYR A 48 8.69 0.28 3.19
CA TYR A 48 8.24 1.51 3.86
C TYR A 48 7.11 1.25 4.86
N LEU A 49 6.14 0.37 4.56
CA LEU A 49 5.12 -0.04 5.53
C LEU A 49 5.72 -0.73 6.77
N GLN A 50 6.72 -1.61 6.59
CA GLN A 50 7.45 -2.22 7.72
C GLN A 50 8.18 -1.20 8.59
N LEU A 51 8.57 -0.07 8.00
CA LEU A 51 9.21 1.05 8.69
C LEU A 51 8.20 2.10 9.15
N ASP A 52 6.89 1.81 9.15
CA ASP A 52 5.83 2.73 9.56
C ASP A 52 5.90 4.09 8.82
N ARG A 53 6.17 4.03 7.52
CA ARG A 53 6.26 5.19 6.61
C ARG A 53 5.23 5.06 5.49
N LEU A 54 3.95 5.17 5.86
CA LEU A 54 2.83 5.10 4.92
C LEU A 54 2.96 6.12 3.79
N ASP A 55 3.39 7.34 4.12
CA ASP A 55 3.60 8.44 3.17
C ASP A 55 4.56 8.05 2.04
N LEU A 56 5.68 7.42 2.40
CA LEU A 56 6.68 6.96 1.43
C LEU A 56 6.22 5.73 0.67
N ALA A 57 5.47 4.83 1.31
CA ALA A 57 4.90 3.67 0.65
C ALA A 57 3.91 4.09 -0.46
N GLN A 58 3.02 5.04 -0.16
CA GLN A 58 2.09 5.60 -1.14
C GLN A 58 2.80 6.32 -2.27
N ALA A 59 3.80 7.14 -1.95
CA ALA A 59 4.59 7.83 -2.95
C ALA A 59 5.32 6.84 -3.88
N CYS A 60 5.81 5.72 -3.34
CA CYS A 60 6.42 4.65 -4.13
C CYS A 60 5.41 3.96 -5.06
N ARG A 61 4.17 3.75 -4.60
CA ARG A 61 3.11 3.19 -5.45
C ARG A 61 2.70 4.13 -6.56
N ALA A 62 2.71 5.43 -6.32
CA ALA A 62 2.41 6.43 -7.34
C ALA A 62 3.48 6.49 -8.46
N ASP A 63 4.67 5.95 -8.24
CA ASP A 63 5.71 5.82 -9.28
C ASP A 63 5.57 4.53 -10.12
N ILE A 64 4.65 3.62 -9.77
CA ILE A 64 4.40 2.39 -10.54
C ILE A 64 3.82 2.78 -11.91
N PRO A 65 4.35 2.26 -13.04
CA PRO A 65 3.81 2.51 -14.36
C PRO A 65 2.31 2.20 -14.43
N GLU A 66 1.52 3.09 -15.05
CA GLU A 66 0.05 2.96 -15.09
C GLU A 66 -0.41 1.63 -15.70
N ALA A 67 0.31 1.14 -16.72
CA ALA A 67 0.06 -0.16 -17.34
C ALA A 67 0.14 -1.33 -16.34
N GLU A 68 0.94 -1.19 -15.29
CA GLU A 68 1.20 -2.21 -14.28
C GLU A 68 0.54 -1.89 -12.93
N ALA A 69 -0.19 -0.78 -12.82
CA ALA A 69 -0.82 -0.34 -11.56
C ALA A 69 -1.80 -1.39 -10.99
N GLY A 70 -2.37 -2.21 -11.87
CA GLY A 70 -3.31 -3.28 -11.51
C GLY A 70 -2.67 -4.58 -11.00
N TYR A 71 -1.36 -4.79 -11.22
CA TYR A 71 -0.71 -6.09 -11.00
C TYR A 71 -0.79 -6.57 -9.54
N ASP A 72 -0.58 -5.67 -8.58
CA ASP A 72 -0.41 -6.04 -7.16
C ASP A 72 -1.49 -5.46 -6.21
N GLU A 73 -2.64 -5.12 -6.76
CA GLU A 73 -3.66 -4.40 -5.98
C GLU A 73 -4.24 -5.23 -4.84
N HIS A 74 -4.27 -6.55 -5.03
CA HIS A 74 -4.69 -7.52 -4.02
C HIS A 74 -3.73 -7.57 -2.82
N GLU A 75 -2.42 -7.61 -3.06
CA GLU A 75 -1.46 -7.68 -1.95
C GLU A 75 -1.37 -6.35 -1.20
N TRP A 76 -1.53 -5.22 -1.90
CA TRP A 76 -1.46 -3.90 -1.27
C TRP A 76 -2.45 -3.72 -0.13
N ILE A 77 -3.73 -4.02 -0.37
CA ILE A 77 -4.76 -3.89 0.68
C ILE A 77 -4.44 -4.84 1.83
N GLY A 78 -3.98 -6.06 1.53
CA GLY A 78 -3.51 -7.01 2.53
C GLY A 78 -2.34 -6.47 3.37
N ALA A 79 -1.39 -5.78 2.75
CA ALA A 79 -0.23 -5.19 3.40
C ALA A 79 -0.63 -4.04 4.32
N LEU A 80 -1.48 -3.11 3.85
CA LEU A 80 -1.99 -2.00 4.67
C LEU A 80 -2.72 -2.50 5.92
N ILE A 81 -3.59 -3.51 5.78
CA ILE A 81 -4.30 -4.13 6.91
C ILE A 81 -3.30 -4.75 7.90
N SER A 82 -2.30 -5.46 7.39
CA SER A 82 -1.32 -6.18 8.22
C SER A 82 -0.43 -5.23 9.01
N HIS A 83 -0.12 -4.05 8.45
CA HIS A 83 0.66 -2.99 9.09
C HIS A 83 -0.19 -1.99 9.89
N GLY A 84 -1.50 -2.18 9.98
CA GLY A 84 -2.39 -1.36 10.82
C GLY A 84 -2.82 -0.03 10.19
N HIS A 85 -2.54 0.19 8.90
CA HIS A 85 -2.97 1.38 8.16
C HIS A 85 -4.42 1.23 7.67
N LEU A 86 -5.35 1.06 8.61
CA LEU A 86 -6.74 0.68 8.32
C LEU A 86 -7.52 1.77 7.58
N GLU A 87 -7.30 3.05 7.89
CA GLU A 87 -7.90 4.18 7.16
C GLU A 87 -7.53 4.14 5.68
N GLN A 88 -6.24 3.92 5.40
CA GLN A 88 -5.76 3.83 4.03
C GLN A 88 -6.28 2.58 3.32
N ALA A 89 -6.37 1.45 4.03
CA ALA A 89 -6.95 0.23 3.48
C ALA A 89 -8.42 0.42 3.11
N ILE A 90 -9.20 1.20 3.90
CA ILE A 90 -10.57 1.57 3.56
C ILE A 90 -10.58 2.44 2.29
N HIS A 91 -9.74 3.48 2.26
CA HIS A 91 -9.67 4.41 1.14
C HIS A 91 -9.37 3.70 -0.19
N ASP A 92 -8.33 2.86 -0.22
CA ASP A 92 -7.83 2.19 -1.42
C ASP A 92 -8.68 0.97 -1.83
N MET A 93 -9.60 0.53 -0.97
CA MET A 93 -10.45 -0.60 -1.30
C MET A 93 -11.41 -0.25 -2.44
N ARG A 94 -11.35 -1.08 -3.47
CA ARG A 94 -12.18 -1.08 -4.70
C ARG A 94 -12.97 -2.36 -4.86
N PHE A 95 -13.93 -2.36 -5.80
CA PHE A 95 -14.77 -3.51 -6.15
C PHE A 95 -14.01 -4.83 -6.36
N ILE A 96 -12.87 -4.79 -7.05
CA ILE A 96 -12.07 -6.00 -7.34
C ILE A 96 -11.68 -6.80 -6.08
N HIS A 97 -11.51 -6.12 -4.94
CA HIS A 97 -11.11 -6.76 -3.68
C HIS A 97 -12.24 -7.54 -3.01
N LEU A 98 -13.50 -7.36 -3.47
CA LEU A 98 -14.61 -8.20 -3.01
C LEU A 98 -14.51 -9.64 -3.51
N HIS A 99 -13.81 -9.84 -4.64
CA HIS A 99 -13.65 -11.13 -5.30
C HIS A 99 -12.29 -11.78 -5.02
N ASP A 100 -11.47 -11.14 -4.18
CA ASP A 100 -10.13 -11.61 -3.82
C ASP A 100 -10.20 -12.81 -2.88
N THR A 101 -9.41 -13.85 -3.18
CA THR A 101 -9.34 -15.08 -2.41
C THR A 101 -8.76 -14.89 -1.01
N THR A 102 -7.95 -13.83 -0.81
CA THR A 102 -7.38 -13.45 0.49
C THR A 102 -8.39 -12.74 1.41
N GLN A 103 -9.60 -12.47 0.90
CA GLN A 103 -10.73 -11.87 1.61
C GLN A 103 -10.36 -10.58 2.40
N PRO A 104 -9.76 -9.57 1.74
CA PRO A 104 -9.28 -8.36 2.40
C PRO A 104 -10.38 -7.60 3.13
N LEU A 105 -11.62 -7.54 2.59
CA LEU A 105 -12.75 -6.90 3.27
C LEU A 105 -13.09 -7.60 4.60
N ALA A 106 -13.10 -8.93 4.62
CA ALA A 106 -13.37 -9.69 5.85
C ALA A 106 -12.27 -9.46 6.88
N ARG A 107 -11.00 -9.50 6.46
CA ARG A 107 -9.85 -9.22 7.31
C ARG A 107 -9.88 -7.81 7.89
N LEU A 108 -10.17 -6.80 7.07
CA LEU A 108 -10.31 -5.42 7.50
C LEU A 108 -11.45 -5.25 8.52
N ARG A 109 -12.61 -5.86 8.25
CA ARG A 109 -13.73 -5.85 9.19
C ARG A 109 -13.34 -6.45 10.53
N THR A 110 -12.68 -7.61 10.54
CA THR A 110 -12.19 -8.24 11.77
C THR A 110 -11.24 -7.33 12.53
N ARG A 111 -10.27 -6.70 11.85
CA ARG A 111 -9.34 -5.75 12.48
C ARG A 111 -10.05 -4.53 13.08
N ILE A 112 -11.07 -3.99 12.40
CA ILE A 112 -11.87 -2.86 12.91
C ILE A 112 -12.67 -3.29 14.14
N ASP A 113 -13.29 -4.47 14.12
CA ASP A 113 -14.07 -4.99 15.25
C ASP A 113 -13.16 -5.26 16.48
N GLU A 114 -11.91 -5.69 16.28
CA GLU A 114 -10.89 -5.85 17.34
C GLU A 114 -10.56 -4.52 18.07
N LEU A 115 -10.76 -3.37 17.42
CA LEU A 115 -10.51 -2.05 18.02
C LEU A 115 -11.66 -1.53 18.89
N ALA A 116 -12.77 -2.26 19.01
CA ALA A 116 -13.93 -1.89 19.81
C ALA A 116 -14.41 -0.44 19.55
N GLU A 117 -14.47 0.42 20.57
CA GLU A 117 -14.91 1.82 20.45
C GLU A 117 -14.02 2.64 19.50
N GLN A 118 -12.71 2.35 19.45
CA GLN A 118 -11.77 3.03 18.57
C GLN A 118 -12.03 2.67 17.09
N GLY A 119 -12.68 1.53 16.84
CA GLY A 119 -13.07 1.08 15.51
C GLY A 119 -14.34 1.75 14.95
N GLN A 120 -15.10 2.49 15.77
CA GLN A 120 -16.41 3.03 15.34
C GLN A 120 -16.28 4.02 14.17
N ALA A 121 -15.28 4.89 14.20
CA ALA A 121 -14.99 5.83 13.11
C ALA A 121 -14.59 5.10 11.83
N LEU A 122 -13.72 4.10 11.92
CA LEU A 122 -13.29 3.28 10.78
C LEU A 122 -14.45 2.48 10.19
N ARG A 123 -15.35 1.97 11.02
CA ARG A 123 -16.55 1.27 10.57
C ARG A 123 -17.48 2.20 9.78
N ALA A 124 -17.65 3.44 10.23
CA ALA A 124 -18.42 4.44 9.49
C ALA A 124 -17.77 4.76 8.13
N GLN A 125 -16.46 5.01 8.11
CA GLN A 125 -15.70 5.25 6.88
C GLN A 125 -15.82 4.08 5.90
N LEU A 126 -15.73 2.83 6.38
CA LEU A 126 -15.88 1.64 5.55
C LEU A 126 -17.28 1.56 4.94
N LEU A 127 -18.34 1.82 5.72
CA LEU A 127 -19.70 1.83 5.21
C LEU A 127 -19.92 2.94 4.17
N ASP A 128 -19.36 4.13 4.41
CA ASP A 128 -19.44 5.24 3.46
C ASP A 128 -18.70 4.91 2.15
N ARG A 129 -17.52 4.30 2.24
CA ARG A 129 -16.78 3.82 1.07
C ARG A 129 -17.60 2.81 0.27
N LEU A 130 -18.15 1.79 0.91
CA LEU A 130 -18.97 0.76 0.26
C LEU A 130 -20.30 1.28 -0.30
N ARG A 131 -20.77 2.45 0.15
CA ARG A 131 -21.96 3.12 -0.39
C ARG A 131 -21.63 4.12 -1.50
N SER A 132 -20.37 4.50 -1.66
CA SER A 132 -19.95 5.47 -2.68
C SER A 132 -20.10 4.90 -4.09
N GLU A 133 -20.61 5.72 -5.02
CA GLU A 133 -20.69 5.33 -6.44
C GLU A 133 -19.31 5.00 -7.00
N ALA A 134 -18.26 5.73 -6.58
CA ALA A 134 -16.87 5.48 -6.97
C ALA A 134 -16.36 4.08 -6.58
N PHE A 135 -16.99 3.40 -5.63
CA PHE A 135 -16.64 2.02 -5.29
C PHE A 135 -17.24 1.02 -6.29
N TRP A 136 -18.46 1.29 -6.78
CA TRP A 136 -19.23 0.42 -7.68
C TRP A 136 -19.07 0.76 -9.16
N GLY A 137 -18.54 1.94 -9.47
CA GLY A 137 -18.16 2.31 -10.82
C GLY A 137 -17.18 1.27 -11.36
N ALA A 138 -17.56 0.62 -12.47
CA ALA A 138 -16.63 -0.21 -13.22
C ALA A 138 -15.37 0.61 -13.52
N PRO A 139 -14.16 0.00 -13.53
CA PRO A 139 -13.02 0.68 -14.12
C PRO A 139 -13.41 1.10 -15.55
N ALA A 140 -13.22 2.38 -15.87
CA ALA A 140 -13.36 2.86 -17.23
C ALA A 140 -12.36 2.15 -18.16
#